data_AF-A0A8C4XPG9-F1
#
_entry.id   AF-A0A8C4XPG9-F1
#
_cell.length_a   1.000
_cell.length_b   1.000
_cell.length_c   1.000
_cell.angle_alpha   90.00
_cell.angle_beta   90.00
_cell.angle_gamma   90.00
#
_symmetry.space_group_name_H-M   'P 1'
#
loop_
_entity.id
_entity.type
_entity.pdbx_description
1 polymer ?
#
loop_
_entity_poly.entity_id
_entity_poly.type
_entity_poly.pdbx_seq_one_letter_code
_entity_poly.pdbx_strand_id
1 'polypeptide(L)'
;MELGRLEYLQALVTEFQVTDSPEAKEQVLANLANFAYDPKNYEYLRQLQVLDLFLDMLTEDNESLVEFAQCYHSAVDNRSSRILENV
;
A
#
# COMPACT_ATOMS: atom_id res chain seq x y z
N MET A 1 18.01 12.32 3.00
CA MET A 1 17.09 13.37 2.51
C MET A 1 15.70 12.77 2.52
N GLU A 2 14.78 13.33 3.29
CA GLU A 2 13.40 12.84 3.42
C GLU A 2 12.56 13.03 2.15
N LEU A 3 12.93 14.02 1.32
CA LEU A 3 12.26 14.33 0.04
C LEU A 3 12.16 13.11 -0.90
N GLY A 4 13.26 12.37 -1.07
CA GLY A 4 13.29 11.25 -2.03
C GLY A 4 12.36 10.09 -1.66
N ARG A 5 12.02 9.93 -0.37
CA ARG A 5 11.09 8.89 0.07
C ARG A 5 9.64 9.28 -0.21
N LEU A 6 9.28 10.53 0.07
CA LEU A 6 7.95 11.06 -0.27
C LEU A 6 7.71 11.00 -1.78
N GLU A 7 8.68 11.45 -2.58
CA GLU A 7 8.60 11.43 -4.05
C GLU A 7 8.44 10.00 -4.59
N TYR A 8 9.16 9.04 -4.02
CA TYR A 8 9.06 7.63 -4.42
C TYR A 8 7.67 7.03 -4.09
N LEU A 9 7.15 7.29 -2.89
CA LEU A 9 5.82 6.82 -2.51
C LEU A 9 4.71 7.50 -3.34
N GLN A 10 4.88 8.79 -3.66
CA GLN A 10 3.99 9.53 -4.56
C GLN A 10 3.98 8.90 -5.97
N ALA A 11 5.15 8.48 -6.47
CA ALA A 11 5.25 7.83 -7.77
C ALA A 11 4.46 6.52 -7.81
N LEU A 12 4.53 5.70 -6.74
CA LEU A 12 3.72 4.48 -6.63
C LEU A 12 2.23 4.78 -6.63
N VAL A 13 1.78 5.73 -5.80
CA VAL A 13 0.35 6.14 -5.79
C VAL A 13 -0.11 6.60 -7.18
N THR A 14 0.75 7.35 -7.88
CA THR A 14 0.46 7.84 -9.24
C THR A 14 0.35 6.68 -10.22
N GLU A 15 1.29 5.73 -10.18
CA GLU A 15 1.29 4.54 -11.03
C GLU A 15 0.01 3.72 -10.85
N PHE A 16 -0.42 3.49 -9.62
CA PHE A 16 -1.67 2.79 -9.33
C PHE A 16 -2.90 3.46 -9.95
N GLN A 17 -2.96 4.81 -9.89
CA GLN A 17 -4.09 5.59 -10.37
C GLN A 17 -4.17 5.67 -11.90
N VAL A 18 -3.03 5.63 -12.60
CA VAL A 18 -2.97 5.82 -14.06
C VAL A 18 -2.88 4.53 -14.85
N THR A 19 -2.49 3.41 -14.22
CA THR A 19 -2.35 2.13 -14.91
C THR A 19 -3.68 1.42 -15.10
N ASP A 20 -3.87 0.84 -16.29
CA ASP A 20 -4.99 -0.05 -16.59
C ASP A 20 -4.62 -1.53 -16.44
N SER A 21 -3.35 -1.86 -16.17
CA SER A 21 -2.91 -3.26 -15.97
C SER A 21 -3.27 -3.73 -14.57
N PRO A 22 -4.08 -4.80 -14.43
CA PRO A 22 -4.38 -5.42 -13.15
C PRO A 22 -3.11 -5.88 -12.41
N GLU A 23 -2.15 -6.45 -13.12
CA GLU A 23 -0.90 -6.95 -12.56
C GLU A 23 -0.06 -5.81 -11.97
N ALA A 24 0.01 -4.67 -12.68
CA ALA A 24 0.69 -3.48 -12.18
C ALA A 24 0.01 -2.93 -10.91
N LYS A 25 -1.33 -2.92 -10.85
CA LYS A 25 -2.07 -2.50 -9.66
C LYS A 25 -1.75 -3.37 -8.45
N GLU A 26 -1.78 -4.69 -8.63
CA GLU A 26 -1.44 -5.65 -7.57
C GLU A 26 0.00 -5.42 -7.07
N GLN A 27 0.96 -5.26 -7.98
CA GLN A 27 2.35 -5.05 -7.62
C GLN A 27 2.58 -3.73 -6.86
N VAL A 28 1.90 -2.66 -7.26
CA VAL A 28 1.97 -1.37 -6.58
C VAL A 28 1.34 -1.44 -5.18
N LEU A 29 0.17 -2.07 -5.03
CA LEU A 29 -0.46 -2.26 -3.73
C LEU A 29 0.40 -3.11 -2.79
N ALA A 30 0.99 -4.20 -3.29
CA ALA A 30 1.91 -5.02 -2.51
C ALA A 30 3.11 -4.20 -1.99
N ASN A 31 3.69 -3.34 -2.84
CA ASN A 31 4.77 -2.44 -2.43
C ASN A 31 4.30 -1.45 -1.34
N LEU A 32 3.16 -0.80 -1.53
CA LEU A 32 2.60 0.15 -0.56
C LEU A 32 2.27 -0.51 0.79
N ALA A 33 1.71 -1.72 0.77
CA ALA A 33 1.46 -2.52 1.97
C ALA A 33 2.76 -2.87 2.69
N ASN A 34 3.80 -3.28 1.96
CA ASN A 34 5.12 -3.56 2.53
C ASN A 34 5.73 -2.32 3.19
N PHE A 35 5.59 -1.14 2.58
CA PHE A 35 6.05 0.12 3.18
C PHE A 35 5.29 0.49 4.44
N ALA A 36 4.02 0.11 4.57
CA ALA A 36 3.21 0.35 5.76
C ALA A 36 3.62 -0.46 6.99
N TYR A 37 4.58 -1.38 6.89
CA TYR A 37 5.17 -2.05 8.05
C TYR A 37 6.27 -1.23 8.74
N ASP A 38 6.87 -0.23 8.08
CA ASP A 38 7.85 0.67 8.69
C ASP A 38 7.15 1.95 9.18
N PRO A 39 7.08 2.19 10.50
CA PRO A 39 6.46 3.39 11.08
C PRO A 39 7.02 4.72 10.54
N LYS A 40 8.26 4.73 10.04
CA LYS A 40 8.86 5.91 9.41
C LYS A 40 8.12 6.34 8.15
N ASN A 41 7.34 5.45 7.55
CA ASN A 41 6.57 5.75 6.35
C ASN A 41 5.18 6.32 6.66
N TYR A 42 4.70 6.24 7.91
CA TYR A 42 3.31 6.54 8.23
C TYR A 42 2.92 7.99 7.96
N GLU A 43 3.85 8.94 8.19
CA GLU A 43 3.59 10.34 7.88
C GLU A 43 3.45 10.56 6.37
N TYR A 44 4.29 9.94 5.55
CA TYR A 44 4.19 10.04 4.09
C TYR A 44 2.92 9.34 3.57
N LEU A 45 2.62 8.13 4.05
CA LEU A 45 1.44 7.38 3.64
C LEU A 45 0.14 8.13 3.99
N ARG A 46 0.11 8.82 5.14
CA ARG A 46 -1.00 9.72 5.51
C ARG A 46 -1.08 10.94 4.62
N GLN A 47 0.05 11.61 4.34
CA GLN A 47 0.09 12.76 3.43
C GLN A 47 -0.40 12.42 2.02
N LEU A 48 -0.13 11.20 1.57
CA LEU A 48 -0.51 10.69 0.25
C LEU A 48 -1.90 10.02 0.22
N GLN A 49 -2.64 10.01 1.33
CA GLN A 49 -3.97 9.39 1.43
C GLN A 49 -4.00 7.91 1.03
N VAL A 50 -2.93 7.17 1.30
CA VAL A 50 -2.83 5.75 0.93
C VAL A 50 -3.88 4.90 1.67
N LEU A 51 -4.30 5.31 2.87
CA LEU A 51 -5.39 4.63 3.58
C LEU A 51 -6.69 4.65 2.79
N ASP A 52 -7.09 5.79 2.24
CA ASP A 52 -8.33 5.92 1.46
C ASP A 52 -8.28 5.01 0.23
N LEU A 53 -7.13 4.98 -0.44
CA LEU A 53 -6.87 4.09 -1.58
C LEU A 53 -7.08 2.61 -1.22
N PHE A 54 -6.57 2.15 -0.07
CA PHE A 54 -6.79 0.77 0.38
C PHE A 54 -8.23 0.50 0.83
N LEU A 55 -8.94 1.48 1.39
CA LEU A 55 -10.35 1.32 1.76
C LEU A 55 -11.23 1.11 0.52
N ASP A 56 -10.93 1.79 -0.59
CA ASP A 56 -11.65 1.59 -1.85
C ASP A 56 -11.49 0.13 -2.35
N MET A 57 -10.30 -0.45 -2.18
CA MET A 57 -10.00 -1.83 -2.60
C MET A 57 -10.75 -2.91 -1.81
N LEU A 58 -11.26 -2.60 -0.61
CA LEU A 58 -12.10 -3.55 0.14
C LEU A 58 -13.45 -3.82 -0.52
N THR A 59 -13.84 -3.00 -1.50
CA THR A 59 -15.12 -3.11 -2.21
C THR A 59 -14.98 -3.67 -3.62
N GLU A 60 -13.75 -3.98 -4.05
CA GLU A 60 -13.46 -4.56 -5.36
C GLU A 60 -13.74 -6.07 -5.39
N ASP A 61 -14.12 -6.58 -6.57
CA ASP A 61 -14.37 -8.01 -6.77
C ASP A 61 -13.07 -8.84 -6.88
N ASN A 62 -11.91 -8.19 -7.03
CA ASN A 62 -10.62 -8.87 -7.11
C ASN A 62 -10.11 -9.24 -5.71
N GLU A 63 -10.08 -10.54 -5.40
CA GLU A 63 -9.64 -11.09 -4.12
C GLU A 63 -8.22 -10.66 -3.71
N SER A 64 -7.29 -10.52 -4.67
CA SER A 64 -5.91 -10.06 -4.40
C SER A 64 -5.90 -8.63 -3.86
N LEU A 65 -6.70 -7.72 -4.45
CA LEU A 65 -6.77 -6.32 -4.02
C LEU A 65 -7.35 -6.20 -2.60
N VAL A 66 -8.37 -7.02 -2.30
CA VAL A 66 -8.97 -7.11 -0.97
C VAL A 66 -7.96 -7.62 0.07
N GLU A 67 -7.16 -8.64 -0.26
CA GLU A 67 -6.12 -9.18 0.64
C GLU A 67 -5.04 -8.12 0.95
N PHE A 68 -4.60 -7.35 -0.06
CA PHE A 68 -3.63 -6.27 0.17
C PHE A 68 -4.18 -5.18 1.09
N ALA A 69 -5.46 -4.83 0.97
CA ALA A 69 -6.11 -3.87 1.86
C ALA A 69 -6.18 -4.34 3.32
N GLN A 70 -6.43 -5.63 3.53
CA GLN A 70 -6.38 -6.23 4.87
C GLN A 70 -4.96 -6.22 5.44
N CYS A 71 -3.96 -6.53 4.61
CA CYS A 71 -2.54 -6.44 5.01
C CYS A 71 -2.12 -5.01 5.37
N TYR A 72 -2.57 -4.00 4.63
CA TYR A 72 -2.29 -2.61 4.95
C TYR A 72 -2.93 -2.21 6.30
N HIS A 73 -4.17 -2.61 6.54
CA HIS A 73 -4.85 -2.34 7.80
C HIS A 73 -4.09 -2.95 9.00
N SER A 74 -3.63 -4.20 8.89
CA SER A 74 -2.88 -4.86 9.97
C SER A 74 -1.50 -4.22 10.20
N ALA A 75 -0.84 -3.78 9.13
CA ALA A 75 0.44 -3.08 9.20
C ALA A 75 0.34 -1.74 9.95
N VAL A 76 -0.78 -1.02 9.81
CA VAL A 76 -1.04 0.25 10.50
C VAL A 76 -1.59 0.06 11.92
N ASP A 77 -2.37 -1.00 12.18
CA ASP A 77 -2.93 -1.30 13.52
C ASP A 77 -1.91 -1.98 14.48
N ASN A 78 -0.74 -2.36 13.98
CA ASN A 78 0.38 -2.94 14.76
C ASN A 78 -0.01 -4.15 15.64
N ARG A 79 -1.07 -4.88 15.24
CA ARG A 79 -1.45 -6.17 15.82
C ARG A 79 -1.17 -7.28 14.82
N SER A 80 -0.04 -7.95 15.03
CA SER A 80 0.44 -9.17 14.35
C SER A 80 1.51 -8.94 13.29
N SER A 81 2.75 -9.06 13.76
CA SER A 81 3.92 -9.51 13.01
C SER A 81 3.65 -10.88 12.36
N ARG A 82 4.08 -11.05 11.09
CA ARG A 82 4.37 -12.31 10.33
C ARG A 82 3.51 -12.68 9.10
N ILE A 83 3.45 -11.86 8.05
CA ILE A 83 2.96 -12.37 6.73
C ILE A 83 3.90 -12.06 5.55
N LEU A 84 5.21 -11.88 5.76
CA LEU A 84 6.16 -11.76 4.62
C LEU A 84 7.44 -12.57 4.83
N GLU A 85 7.31 -13.86 5.15
CA GLU A 85 8.44 -14.79 5.06
C GLU A 85 8.45 -15.63 3.78
N ASN A 86 7.48 -15.52 2.87
CA ASN A 86 7.47 -16.34 1.64
C ASN A 86 6.80 -15.66 0.42
N VAL A 87 7.39 -14.59 -0.09
CA VAL A 87 7.23 -14.19 -1.50
C VAL A 87 8.60 -13.80 -2.07
#